data_AF-A0A0V0IKN6-F1
#
_entry.id   AF-A0A0V0IKN6-F1
#
_cell.length_a   1.000
_cell.length_b   1.000
_cell.length_c   1.000
_cell.angle_alpha   90.00
_cell.angle_beta   90.00
_cell.angle_gamma   90.00
#
_symmetry.space_group_name_H-M   'P 1'
#
loop_
_entity.id
_entity.type
_entity.pdbx_description
1 polymer ?
#
loop_
_entity_poly.entity_id
_entity_poly.type
_entity_poly.pdbx_seq_one_letter_code
_entity_poly.pdbx_strand_id
1 'polypeptide(L)' 'MQIRHLRAILTIFEGISGLHVNWHKSWLYPVNQVTNMQILAENLGCQMDSLPTKYLGMPLGAKIKKWKYGVKCWKEVRES' A
#
# COMPACT_ATOMS: atom_id res chain seq x y z
N MET A 1 2.14 0.54 19.38
CA MET A 1 0.72 0.75 19.76
C MET A 1 -0.15 1.10 18.55
N GLN A 2 0.27 2.03 17.67
CA GLN A 2 -0.55 2.48 16.52
C GLN A 2 -1.03 1.39 15.54
N ILE A 3 -0.17 0.46 15.12
CA ILE A 3 -0.54 -0.60 14.14
C ILE A 3 -1.62 -1.55 14.67
N ARG A 4 -1.73 -1.75 16.00
CA ARG A 4 -2.80 -2.56 16.59
C ARG A 4 -4.17 -1.91 16.42
N HIS A 5 -4.23 -0.57 16.49
CA HIS A 5 -5.47 0.16 16.23
C HIS A 5 -5.90 0.03 14.77
N LEU A 6 -4.95 0.08 13.82
CA LEU A 6 -5.26 -0.17 12.41
C LEU A 6 -5.84 -1.57 12.20
N ARG A 7 -5.23 -2.59 12.81
CA ARG A 7 -5.75 -3.96 12.77
C ARG A 7 -7.17 -4.05 13.32
N ALA A 8 -7.43 -3.44 14.47
CA ALA A 8 -8.76 -3.42 15.09
C ALA A 8 -9.80 -2.73 14.19
N ILE A 9 -9.45 -1.59 13.60
CA ILE A 9 -10.34 -0.86 12.67
C ILE A 9 -10.69 -1.73 11.46
N LEU A 10 -9.69 -2.39 10.85
CA LEU A 10 -9.91 -3.26 9.70
C LEU A 10 -10.76 -4.49 10.05
N THR A 11 -10.58 -5.07 11.24
CA THR A 11 -11.43 -6.18 11.73
C THR A 11 -12.87 -5.71 12.00
N ILE A 12 -13.06 -4.52 12.56
CA ILE A 12 -14.40 -3.95 12.76
C ILE A 12 -15.06 -3.67 11.41
N PHE A 13 -14.31 -3.11 10.46
CA PHE A 13 -14.77 -2.89 9.09
C PHE A 13 -15.21 -4.20 8.42
N GLU A 14 -14.43 -5.27 8.58
CA GLU A 14 -14.81 -6.62 8.12
C GLU A 14 -16.15 -7.07 8.72
N GLY A 15 -16.33 -6.91 10.04
CA GLY A 15 -17.59 -7.26 10.71
C GLY A 15 -18.80 -6.44 10.27
N ILE A 16 -18.64 -5.14 10.00
CA ILE A 16 -19.73 -4.25 9.59
C ILE A 16 -20.08 -4.43 8.10
N SER A 17 -19.07 -4.58 7.26
CA SER A 17 -19.24 -4.64 5.81
C SER A 17 -19.52 -6.05 5.28
N GLY A 18 -19.19 -7.08 6.07
CA GLY A 18 -19.22 -8.48 5.63
C GLY A 18 -18.10 -8.84 4.65
N LEU A 19 -17.12 -7.95 4.42
CA LEU A 19 -15.96 -8.22 3.58
C LEU A 19 -14.82 -8.85 4.38
N HIS A 20 -14.11 -9.80 3.78
CA HIS A 20 -12.90 -10.37 4.38
C HIS A 20 -11.65 -9.54 4.05
N VAL A 21 -10.90 -9.12 5.06
CA VAL A 21 -9.62 -8.42 4.85
C VAL A 21 -8.55 -9.43 4.49
N ASN A 22 -8.05 -9.37 3.26
CA ASN A 22 -6.96 -10.22 2.81
C ASN A 22 -5.59 -9.61 3.17
N TRP A 23 -5.03 -10.08 4.28
CA TRP A 23 -3.73 -9.61 4.76
C TRP A 23 -2.56 -10.00 3.85
N HIS A 24 -2.66 -11.12 3.13
CA HIS A 24 -1.63 -11.57 2.18
C HIS A 24 -1.54 -10.69 0.92
N LYS A 25 -2.63 -10.02 0.52
CA LYS A 25 -2.63 -9.02 -0.56
C LYS A 25 -2.35 -7.61 -0.06
N SER A 26 -2.27 -7.42 1.25
CA SER A 26 -2.01 -6.13 1.87
C SER A 26 -0.50 -5.92 1.98
N TRP A 27 -0.04 -4.75 1.59
CA TRP A 27 1.38 -4.38 1.62
C TRP A 27 1.58 -3.15 2.51
N LEU A 28 2.62 -3.19 3.34
CA LEU A 28 3.03 -2.08 4.19
C LEU A 28 4.22 -1.36 3.55
N TYR A 29 4.06 -0.05 3.30
CA TYR A 29 5.09 0.77 2.68
C TYR A 29 5.67 1.80 3.67
N PRO A 30 7.00 1.88 3.81
CA PRO A 30 7.66 2.98 4.51
C PRO A 30 7.35 4.32 3.85
N VAL A 31 6.97 5.29 4.67
CA VAL A 31 7.06 6.69 4.28
C VAL A 31 8.17 7.31 5.14
N ASN A 32 9.34 7.53 4.52
CA ASN A 32 10.59 7.97 5.16
C ASN A 32 11.30 6.88 6.00
N GLN A 33 12.21 7.30 6.90
CA GLN A 33 12.94 6.39 7.78
C GLN A 33 12.06 6.01 8.98
N VAL A 34 11.47 4.83 8.90
CA VAL A 34 10.71 4.21 10.00
C VAL A 34 11.46 2.96 10.44
N THR A 35 11.96 2.97 11.67
CA THR A 35 12.60 1.81 12.26
C THR A 35 11.55 0.73 12.59
N ASN A 36 11.92 -0.54 12.47
CA ASN A 36 11.10 -1.70 12.89
C ASN A 36 9.86 -2.02 12.03
N MET A 37 9.82 -1.63 10.76
CA MET A 37 8.66 -1.95 9.91
C MET A 37 8.43 -3.45 9.72
N GLN A 38 9.46 -4.31 9.79
CA GLN A 38 9.25 -5.77 9.67
C GLN A 38 8.34 -6.27 10.80
N ILE A 39 8.64 -5.83 12.02
CA ILE A 39 7.85 -6.15 13.23
C ILE A 39 6.43 -5.60 13.09
N LEU A 40 6.26 -4.43 12.45
CA LEU A 40 4.93 -3.87 12.21
C LEU A 40 4.13 -4.68 11.19
N ALA A 41 4.77 -5.12 10.10
CA ALA A 41 4.16 -5.95 9.07
C ALA A 41 3.74 -7.32 9.64
N GLU A 42 4.61 -7.95 10.44
CA GLU A 42 4.33 -9.20 11.15
C GLU A 42 3.14 -9.06 12.12
N ASN A 43 3.09 -7.97 12.90
CA ASN A 43 1.97 -7.71 13.82
C ASN A 43 0.62 -7.52 13.09
N LEU A 44 0.67 -6.98 11.87
CA LEU A 44 -0.51 -6.78 11.02
C LEU A 44 -0.84 -8.04 10.18
N GLY A 45 0.12 -8.96 10.01
CA GLY A 45 -0.02 -10.14 9.17
C GLY A 45 0.12 -9.84 7.67
N CYS A 46 0.72 -8.72 7.31
CA CYS A 46 0.87 -8.25 5.93
C CYS A 46 2.34 -8.32 5.46
N GLN A 47 2.56 -8.20 4.15
CA GLN A 47 3.91 -8.14 3.58
C GLN A 47 4.45 -6.71 3.61
N MET A 48 5.76 -6.54 3.70
CA MET A 48 6.41 -5.24 3.53
C MET A 48 6.90 -5.07 2.09
N ASP A 49 6.71 -3.89 1.53
CA ASP A 49 7.35 -3.48 0.28
C ASP A 49 7.82 -2.01 0.37
N SER A 50 8.57 -1.55 -0.62
CA SER A 50 9.22 -0.25 -0.65
C SER A 50 8.69 0.63 -1.79
N LEU A 51 8.75 1.94 -1.59
CA LEU A 51 8.43 2.91 -2.65
C LEU A 51 9.63 3.13 -3.57
N PRO A 52 9.43 3.39 -4.88
CA PRO A 52 8.14 3.60 -5.55
C PRO A 52 7.46 2.31 -6.04
N THR A 53 6.13 2.21 -5.87
CA THR A 53 5.31 1.05 -6.29
C THR A 53 4.25 1.45 -7.32
N LYS A 54 3.63 0.49 -8.03
CA LYS A 54 2.54 0.76 -8.99
C LYS A 54 1.18 0.57 -8.29
N TYR A 55 0.48 1.67 -8.04
CA TYR A 55 -0.88 1.66 -7.49
C TYR A 55 -1.89 2.07 -8.56
N LEU A 56 -2.85 1.21 -8.89
CA LEU A 56 -3.88 1.45 -9.90
C LEU A 56 -3.33 1.89 -11.27
N GLY A 57 -2.17 1.36 -11.68
CA GLY A 57 -1.53 1.76 -12.93
C GLY A 57 -0.49 2.87 -12.80
N MET A 58 -0.42 3.57 -11.66
CA MET A 58 0.38 4.77 -11.49
C MET A 58 1.55 4.56 -10.51
N PRO A 59 2.72 5.16 -10.75
CA PRO A 59 3.84 5.09 -9.82
C PRO A 59 3.57 5.94 -8.57
N LEU A 60 3.35 5.28 -7.44
CA LEU A 60 3.18 5.86 -6.12
C LEU A 60 4.56 6.09 -5.48
N GLY A 61 4.78 7.25 -4.85
CA GLY A 61 6.05 7.59 -4.20
C GLY A 61 7.17 8.06 -5.15
N ALA A 62 6.90 8.17 -6.44
CA ALA A 62 7.86 8.75 -7.39
C ALA A 62 7.98 10.27 -7.20
N LYS A 63 9.21 10.81 -7.22
CA LYS A 63 9.44 12.26 -7.14
C LYS A 63 8.75 12.96 -8.31
N ILE A 64 7.92 13.97 -8.00
CA ILE A 64 7.16 14.86 -8.92
C ILE A 64 8.12 15.79 -9.69
N LYS A 65 9.14 15.25 -10.35
CA LYS A 65 10.01 15.99 -11.29
C LYS A 65 9.94 15.40 -12.71
N LYS A 66 9.29 14.24 -12.88
CA LYS A 66 9.15 13.52 -14.15
C LYS A 66 7.71 13.41 -14.68
N TRP A 67 6.85 14.40 -14.39
CA TRP A 67 5.50 14.46 -14.97
C TRP A 67 5.47 14.69 -16.50
N LYS A 68 6.63 14.79 -17.16
CA LYS A 68 6.74 14.66 -18.62
C LYS A 68 6.53 13.22 -19.14
N TYR A 69 6.61 12.20 -18.28
CA TYR A 69 6.38 10.78 -18.63
C TYR A 69 5.06 10.20 -18.12
N GLY A 70 4.37 10.89 -17.19
CA GLY A 70 3.09 10.43 -16.66
C GLY A 70 2.08 10.17 -17.77
N VAL A 71 1.99 11.08 -18.74
CA VAL A 71 1.11 10.97 -19.91
C VAL A 71 1.41 9.74 -20.80
N LYS A 72 2.66 9.24 -20.81
CA LYS A 72 3.05 8.06 -21.60
C LYS A 72 2.59 6.76 -20.96
N CYS A 73 2.66 6.65 -19.62
CA CYS A 73 2.17 5.49 -18.87
C CYS A 73 0.63 5.32 -18.99
N TRP A 74 -0.10 6.44 -19.10
CA TRP A 74 -1.55 6.41 -19.36
C TRP A 74 -1.91 5.86 -20.74
N LYS A 75 -1.03 5.97 -21.74
CA LYS A 75 -1.30 5.39 -23.08
C LYS A 75 -1.13 3.87 -23.09
N GLU A 76 -0.10 3.38 -22.41
CA GLU A 76 0.22 1.94 -22.36
C GLU A 76 -0.86 1.12 -21.64
N VAL A 77 -1.63 1.72 -20.73
CA VAL A 77 -2.77 1.08 -20.02
C VAL A 77 -4.06 1.06 -20.86
N ARG A 78 -4.18 1.91 -21.90
CA ARG A 78 -5.39 1.96 -22.75
C ARG A 78 -5.31 1.03 -23.97
N GLU A 79 -4.12 0.52 -24.30
CA GLU A 79 -3.85 -0.27 -25.52
C GLU A 79 -3.50 -1.75 -25.21
N SER A 80 -3.98 -2.31 -24.10
CA SER A 80 -3.89 -3.75 -23.77
C SER A 80 -5.26 -4.34 -23.42
#